data_AF-A0A5N6GBW2-F1
#
_entry.id   AF-A0A5N6GBW2-F1
#
_cell.length_a   1.000
_cell.length_b   1.000
_cell.length_c   1.000
_cell.angle_alpha   90.00
_cell.angle_beta   90.00
_cell.angle_gamma   90.00
#
_symmetry.space_group_name_H-M   'P 1'
#
loop_
_entity.id
_entity.type
_entity.pdbx_description
1 polymer ?
#
loop_
_entity_poly.entity_id
_entity_poly.type
_entity_poly.pdbx_seq_one_letter_code
_entity_poly.pdbx_strand_id
1 'polypeptide(L)'
;INARCERCPQNAICNVDRTVICEDGFILKSHLLSLTGSTYPLPWCGPAPERARQIDTTFTEIVTMLQQQVTKAWRERSIERVADSRSVQFKEADVKNEVKQKIKPIAEVDFNTVWDEALRKVEAKGKVIRDSASKSLALISPPTRLVIAELVQRILSFVFRL
;
A
#
# COMPACT_ATOMS: atom_id res chain seq x y z
N ILE A 1 18.09 -34.42 13.67
CA ILE A 1 16.98 -33.44 13.57
C ILE A 1 16.59 -33.35 12.10
N ASN A 2 15.36 -33.71 11.77
CA ASN A 2 14.90 -34.00 10.40
C ASN A 2 14.56 -32.69 9.66
N ALA A 3 15.45 -32.23 8.78
CA ALA A 3 15.38 -30.90 8.15
C ALA A 3 14.68 -30.90 6.78
N ARG A 4 13.41 -31.36 6.72
CA ARG A 4 12.59 -31.30 5.50
C ARG A 4 11.09 -31.05 5.77
N CYS A 5 10.77 -30.13 6.68
CA CYS A 5 9.44 -29.54 6.73
C CYS A 5 9.51 -28.19 6.01
N GLU A 6 9.19 -28.18 4.72
CA GLU A 6 8.96 -26.92 4.00
C GLU A 6 7.77 -26.20 4.62
N ARG A 7 7.91 -24.89 4.85
CA ARG A 7 6.84 -24.09 5.44
C ARG A 7 5.69 -24.00 4.46
N CYS A 8 4.45 -24.16 4.95
CA CYS A 8 3.28 -23.91 4.12
C CYS A 8 3.36 -22.47 3.56
N PRO A 9 3.24 -22.28 2.23
CA PRO A 9 3.30 -20.95 1.64
C PRO A 9 2.17 -20.08 2.18
N GLN A 10 2.38 -18.76 2.13
CA GLN A 10 1.37 -17.80 2.57
C GLN A 10 0.13 -17.89 1.67
N ASN A 11 -1.06 -17.72 2.26
CA ASN A 11 -2.37 -17.79 1.59
C ASN A 11 -2.61 -19.16 0.91
N ALA A 12 -2.20 -20.23 1.59
CA ALA A 12 -2.30 -21.59 1.11
C ALA A 12 -2.70 -22.55 2.24
N ILE A 13 -3.43 -23.58 1.87
CA ILE A 13 -3.83 -24.69 2.70
C ILE A 13 -2.95 -25.88 2.32
N CYS A 14 -2.16 -26.37 3.28
CA CYS A 14 -1.33 -27.55 3.11
C CYS A 14 -1.99 -28.75 3.76
N ASN A 15 -2.31 -29.75 2.95
CA ASN A 15 -2.96 -30.98 3.40
C ASN A 15 -1.93 -32.02 3.87
N VAL A 16 -2.42 -33.04 4.59
CA VAL A 16 -1.60 -34.15 5.11
C VAL A 16 -0.94 -34.96 3.99
N ASP A 17 -1.56 -35.01 2.82
CA ASP A 17 -1.04 -35.65 1.61
C ASP A 17 0.02 -34.82 0.87
N ARG A 18 0.47 -33.71 1.46
CA ARG A 18 1.45 -32.75 0.90
C ARG A 18 0.95 -32.02 -0.35
N THR A 19 -0.36 -32.02 -0.60
CA THR A 19 -0.95 -31.12 -1.59
C THR A 19 -1.07 -29.71 -1.03
N VAL A 20 -0.85 -28.72 -1.89
CA VAL A 20 -0.98 -27.30 -1.56
C VAL A 20 -2.11 -26.73 -2.42
N ILE A 21 -3.13 -26.19 -1.76
CA ILE A 21 -4.26 -25.54 -2.41
C ILE A 21 -4.21 -24.06 -2.00
N CYS A 22 -4.22 -23.15 -2.97
CA CYS A 22 -4.27 -21.72 -2.67
C CYS A 22 -5.66 -21.34 -2.13
N GLU A 23 -5.69 -20.41 -1.19
CA GLU A 23 -6.93 -19.84 -0.68
C GLU A 23 -7.71 -19.10 -1.78
N ASP A 24 -9.01 -18.87 -1.54
CA ASP A 24 -9.88 -18.20 -2.51
C ASP A 24 -9.32 -16.83 -2.91
N GLY A 25 -9.28 -16.58 -4.22
CA GLY A 25 -8.69 -15.36 -4.78
C GLY A 25 -7.17 -15.40 -4.94
N PHE A 26 -6.50 -16.52 -4.61
CA PHE A 26 -5.09 -16.75 -4.87
C PHE A 26 -4.89 -17.87 -5.90
N ILE A 27 -3.82 -17.74 -6.69
CA ILE A 27 -3.42 -18.73 -7.69
C ILE A 27 -1.96 -19.09 -7.50
N LEU A 28 -1.64 -20.36 -7.80
CA LEU A 28 -0.27 -20.85 -7.71
C LEU A 28 0.59 -20.14 -8.76
N LYS A 29 1.61 -19.43 -8.30
CA LYS A 29 2.62 -18.77 -9.12
C LYS A 29 3.88 -19.62 -9.11
N SER A 30 4.23 -20.14 -10.28
CA SER A 30 5.53 -20.74 -10.51
C SER A 30 6.60 -19.66 -10.63
N HIS A 31 7.81 -19.95 -10.17
CA HIS A 31 8.94 -19.09 -10.43
C HIS A 31 9.55 -19.40 -11.79
N LEU A 32 10.04 -18.37 -12.49
CA LEU A 32 10.65 -18.54 -13.81
C LEU A 32 11.88 -19.47 -13.76
N LEU A 33 12.63 -19.45 -12.65
CA LEU A 33 13.78 -20.35 -12.43
C LEU A 33 13.41 -21.83 -12.29
N SER A 34 12.14 -22.17 -12.05
CA SER A 34 11.70 -23.57 -12.09
C SER A 34 11.81 -24.18 -13.50
N LEU A 35 11.90 -23.36 -14.55
CA LEU A 35 12.08 -23.81 -15.93
C LEU A 35 13.49 -24.36 -16.22
N THR A 36 14.49 -24.03 -15.40
CA THR A 36 15.90 -24.45 -15.60
C THR A 36 16.34 -25.57 -14.66
N GLY A 37 15.40 -26.28 -14.02
CA GLY A 37 15.68 -27.46 -13.21
C GLY A 37 16.29 -27.19 -11.82
N SER A 38 16.42 -25.91 -11.43
CA SER A 38 16.79 -25.55 -10.07
C SER A 38 15.59 -25.72 -9.14
N THR A 39 15.73 -26.54 -8.11
CA THR A 39 14.67 -26.89 -7.12
C THR A 39 14.24 -25.72 -6.22
N TYR A 40 14.81 -24.53 -6.46
CA TYR A 40 14.50 -23.29 -5.76
C TYR A 40 14.27 -22.16 -6.77
N PRO A 41 13.23 -21.33 -6.58
CA PRO A 41 12.33 -21.27 -5.43
C PRO A 41 11.04 -22.08 -5.62
N LEU A 42 10.49 -22.52 -4.48
CA LEU A 42 9.22 -23.25 -4.40
C LEU A 42 8.05 -22.38 -4.94
N PRO A 43 7.02 -23.00 -5.52
CA PRO A 43 5.82 -22.28 -5.96
C PRO A 43 5.13 -21.59 -4.78
N TRP A 44 4.51 -20.43 -5.03
CA TRP A 44 3.85 -19.62 -4.00
C TRP A 44 2.45 -19.21 -4.44
N CYS A 45 1.54 -18.97 -3.49
CA CYS A 45 0.19 -18.49 -3.79
C CYS A 45 0.20 -16.96 -3.89
N GLY A 46 0.07 -16.45 -5.12
CA GLY A 46 -0.04 -15.02 -5.40
C GLY A 46 -1.48 -14.62 -5.70
N PRO A 47 -1.87 -13.34 -5.51
CA PRO A 47 -3.23 -12.91 -5.78
C PRO A 47 -3.61 -13.15 -7.25
N ALA A 48 -4.82 -13.64 -7.48
CA ALA A 48 -5.40 -13.76 -8.80
C ALA A 48 -5.46 -12.38 -9.49
N PRO A 49 -5.49 -12.30 -10.84
CA PRO A 49 -5.44 -11.01 -11.55
C PRO A 49 -6.52 -10.02 -11.13
N GLU A 50 -7.74 -10.49 -10.86
CA GLU A 50 -8.84 -9.64 -10.42
C GLU A 50 -8.61 -9.09 -9.00
N ARG A 51 -8.23 -9.97 -8.06
CA ARG A 51 -7.86 -9.57 -6.69
C ARG A 51 -6.65 -8.61 -6.69
N ALA A 52 -5.65 -8.89 -7.52
CA ALA A 52 -4.47 -8.03 -7.68
C ALA A 52 -4.87 -6.62 -8.13
N ARG A 53 -5.82 -6.50 -9.07
CA ARG A 53 -6.37 -5.20 -9.48
C ARG A 53 -7.08 -4.49 -8.33
N GLN A 54 -7.85 -5.19 -7.52
CA GLN A 54 -8.54 -4.59 -6.37
C GLN A 54 -7.55 -4.07 -5.31
N ILE A 55 -6.48 -4.82 -5.03
CA ILE A 55 -5.38 -4.38 -4.16
C ILE A 55 -4.71 -3.13 -4.73
N ASP A 56 -4.44 -3.11 -6.05
CA ASP A 56 -3.82 -1.97 -6.73
C ASP A 56 -4.70 -0.72 -6.74
N THR A 57 -6.01 -0.88 -6.97
CA THR A 57 -6.98 0.21 -6.89
C THR A 57 -7.03 0.75 -5.46
N THR A 58 -7.14 -0.13 -4.46
CA THR A 58 -7.19 0.29 -3.05
C THR A 58 -5.90 0.98 -2.61
N PHE A 59 -4.73 0.45 -3.00
CA PHE A 59 -3.42 1.09 -2.81
C PHE A 59 -3.40 2.51 -3.39
N THR A 60 -3.88 2.66 -4.62
CA THR A 60 -3.86 3.95 -5.33
C THR A 60 -4.79 4.97 -4.64
N GLU A 61 -5.98 4.54 -4.22
CA GLU A 61 -6.92 5.39 -3.51
C GLU A 61 -6.42 5.83 -2.13
N ILE A 62 -5.78 4.93 -1.35
CA ILE A 62 -5.15 5.30 -0.07
C ILE A 62 -4.14 6.43 -0.28
N VAL A 63 -3.20 6.26 -1.21
CA VAL A 63 -2.16 7.26 -1.48
C VAL A 63 -2.77 8.57 -1.97
N THR A 64 -3.75 8.49 -2.86
CA THR A 64 -4.42 9.67 -3.44
C THR A 64 -5.18 10.45 -2.38
N MET A 65 -5.93 9.77 -1.52
CA MET A 65 -6.67 10.40 -0.41
C MET A 65 -5.71 11.14 0.52
N LEU A 66 -4.64 10.48 0.97
CA LEU A 66 -3.65 11.10 1.86
C LEU A 66 -2.97 12.32 1.20
N GLN A 67 -2.62 12.22 -0.08
CA GLN A 67 -2.06 13.35 -0.82
C GLN A 67 -3.03 14.53 -0.94
N GLN A 68 -4.32 14.25 -1.18
CA GLN A 68 -5.37 15.27 -1.25
C GLN A 68 -5.52 15.99 0.09
N GLN A 69 -5.56 15.24 1.19
CA GLN A 69 -5.71 15.82 2.52
C GLN A 69 -4.48 16.63 2.94
N VAL A 70 -3.26 16.14 2.69
CA VAL A 70 -2.03 16.92 2.92
C VAL A 70 -2.01 18.20 2.07
N THR A 71 -2.44 18.12 0.81
CA THR A 71 -2.58 19.30 -0.07
C THR A 71 -3.59 20.30 0.47
N LYS A 72 -4.72 19.82 0.99
CA LYS A 72 -5.76 20.65 1.60
C LYS A 72 -5.21 21.36 2.86
N ALA A 73 -4.60 20.61 3.77
CA ALA A 73 -3.99 21.16 4.98
C ALA A 73 -2.94 22.23 4.67
N TRP A 74 -2.12 22.02 3.63
CA TRP A 74 -1.17 23.04 3.17
C TRP A 74 -1.84 24.31 2.65
N ARG A 75 -2.89 24.17 1.82
CA ARG A 75 -3.64 25.32 1.28
C ARG A 75 -4.33 26.12 2.38
N GLU A 76 -4.82 25.43 3.40
CA GLU A 76 -5.45 26.04 4.59
C GLU A 76 -4.43 26.60 5.58
N ARG A 77 -3.12 26.46 5.31
CA ARG A 77 -1.99 26.84 6.18
C ARG A 77 -1.99 26.16 7.55
N SER A 78 -2.60 24.97 7.63
CA SER A 78 -2.54 24.11 8.83
C SER A 78 -1.18 23.43 9.02
N ILE A 79 -0.33 23.46 7.98
CA ILE A 79 1.08 23.10 8.03
C ILE A 79 1.92 24.21 7.40
N GLU A 80 3.09 24.49 7.99
CA GLU A 80 3.93 25.62 7.58
C GLU A 80 4.80 25.32 6.35
N ARG A 81 5.22 24.05 6.17
CA ARG A 81 6.14 23.66 5.09
C ARG A 81 5.68 22.40 4.38
N VAL A 82 6.06 22.28 3.10
CA VAL A 82 5.77 21.08 2.31
C VAL A 82 6.49 19.86 2.87
N ALA A 83 7.69 20.03 3.45
CA ALA A 83 8.45 18.95 4.09
C ALA A 83 7.75 18.35 5.33
N ASP A 84 6.78 19.05 5.92
CA ASP A 84 6.10 18.61 7.13
C ASP A 84 4.95 17.63 6.83
N SER A 85 4.90 17.02 5.64
CA SER A 85 3.81 16.08 5.29
C SER A 85 3.63 14.92 6.29
N ARG A 86 4.68 14.57 7.04
CA ARG A 86 4.67 13.54 8.09
C ARG A 86 4.04 14.00 9.40
N SER A 87 3.94 15.31 9.63
CA SER A 87 3.28 15.87 10.82
C SER A 87 1.76 15.70 10.75
N VAL A 88 1.22 15.55 9.53
CA VAL A 88 -0.20 15.28 9.32
C VAL A 88 -0.46 13.78 9.42
N GLN A 89 -1.10 13.41 10.52
CA GLN A 89 -1.54 12.03 10.77
C GLN A 89 -3.04 11.91 10.55
N PHE A 90 -3.45 10.85 9.85
CA PHE A 90 -4.84 10.52 9.59
C PHE A 90 -5.20 9.24 10.31
N LYS A 91 -6.35 9.18 10.97
CA LYS A 91 -6.81 7.92 11.58
C LYS A 91 -7.03 6.90 10.47
N GLU A 92 -6.48 5.70 10.64
CA GLU A 92 -6.58 4.62 9.66
C GLU A 92 -8.04 4.27 9.35
N ALA A 93 -8.91 4.30 10.36
CA ALA A 93 -10.34 4.04 10.20
C ALA A 93 -11.03 5.07 9.29
N ASP A 94 -10.64 6.35 9.38
CA ASP A 94 -11.23 7.42 8.56
C ASP A 94 -10.79 7.26 7.10
N VAL A 95 -9.50 6.98 6.87
CA VAL A 95 -8.98 6.70 5.52
C VAL A 95 -9.66 5.46 4.94
N LYS A 96 -9.84 4.41 5.74
CA LYS A 96 -10.52 3.18 5.32
C LYS A 96 -11.96 3.43 4.88
N ASN A 97 -12.69 4.22 5.66
CA ASN A 97 -14.07 4.58 5.36
C ASN A 97 -14.18 5.43 4.08
N GLU A 98 -13.32 6.43 3.91
CA GLU A 98 -13.30 7.25 2.69
C GLU A 98 -12.93 6.43 1.45
N VAL A 99 -11.92 5.56 1.53
CA VAL A 99 -11.52 4.70 0.42
C VAL A 99 -12.64 3.73 0.05
N LYS A 100 -13.32 3.14 1.05
CA LYS A 100 -14.49 2.26 0.82
C LYS A 100 -15.60 2.96 0.05
N GLN A 101 -15.82 4.26 0.28
CA GLN A 101 -16.82 5.05 -0.43
C GLN A 101 -16.42 5.42 -1.87
N LYS A 102 -15.11 5.57 -2.15
CA LYS A 102 -14.60 5.97 -3.47
C LYS A 102 -14.47 4.81 -4.46
N ILE A 103 -14.19 3.61 -3.96
CA ILE A 103 -14.12 2.42 -4.82
C ILE A 103 -15.54 1.93 -5.13
N LYS A 104 -15.73 1.40 -6.35
CA LYS A 104 -16.99 0.74 -6.72
C LYS A 104 -17.30 -0.38 -5.69
N PRO A 105 -18.58 -0.69 -5.43
CA PRO A 105 -18.94 -1.74 -4.50
C PRO A 105 -18.33 -3.08 -4.95
N ILE A 106 -17.27 -3.48 -4.25
CA ILE A 106 -16.75 -4.85 -4.23
C ILE A 106 -17.70 -5.67 -3.35
N ALA A 107 -17.81 -6.98 -3.57
CA ALA A 107 -18.53 -7.85 -2.62
C ALA A 107 -17.97 -7.68 -1.19
N GLU A 108 -18.84 -7.45 -0.21
CA GLU A 108 -18.46 -7.00 1.14
C GLU A 108 -17.44 -7.89 1.86
N VAL A 109 -17.43 -9.19 1.54
CA VAL A 109 -16.55 -10.21 2.13
C VAL A 109 -15.05 -9.94 1.84
N ASP A 110 -14.72 -9.21 0.77
CA ASP A 110 -13.33 -9.09 0.30
C ASP A 110 -12.65 -7.77 0.69
N PHE A 111 -13.38 -6.71 1.07
CA PHE A 111 -12.77 -5.39 1.22
C PHE A 111 -11.79 -5.31 2.40
N ASN A 112 -12.08 -5.94 3.53
CA ASN A 112 -11.16 -5.89 4.68
C ASN A 112 -9.83 -6.58 4.37
N THR A 113 -9.87 -7.72 3.69
CA THR A 113 -8.68 -8.46 3.30
C THR A 113 -7.90 -7.71 2.22
N VAL A 114 -8.61 -7.17 1.22
CA VAL A 114 -8.01 -6.28 0.21
C VAL A 114 -7.40 -5.03 0.84
N TRP A 115 -8.05 -4.45 1.85
CA TRP A 115 -7.55 -3.31 2.61
C TRP A 115 -6.25 -3.64 3.33
N ASP A 116 -6.20 -4.75 4.07
CA ASP A 116 -5.02 -5.15 4.81
C ASP A 116 -3.84 -5.45 3.88
N GLU A 117 -4.09 -6.16 2.77
CA GLU A 117 -3.10 -6.43 1.73
C GLU A 117 -2.61 -5.14 1.05
N ALA A 118 -3.53 -4.23 0.72
CA ALA A 118 -3.20 -2.94 0.12
C ALA A 118 -2.39 -2.09 1.09
N LEU A 119 -2.77 -2.01 2.37
CA LEU A 119 -2.06 -1.24 3.38
C LEU A 119 -0.63 -1.75 3.55
N ARG A 120 -0.45 -3.08 3.65
CA ARG A 120 0.88 -3.70 3.67
C ARG A 120 1.70 -3.34 2.44
N LYS A 121 1.06 -3.26 1.27
CA LYS A 121 1.71 -2.84 0.02
C LYS A 121 2.08 -1.36 0.02
N VAL A 122 1.24 -0.48 0.57
CA VAL A 122 1.51 0.96 0.74
C VAL A 122 2.73 1.16 1.65
N GLU A 123 2.80 0.42 2.77
CA GLU A 123 3.96 0.42 3.68
C GLU A 123 5.23 -0.12 2.99
N ALA A 124 5.13 -1.29 2.34
CA ALA A 124 6.28 -1.91 1.64
C ALA A 124 6.83 -1.05 0.49
N LYS A 125 6.00 -0.21 -0.12
CA LYS A 125 6.41 0.78 -1.15
C LYS A 125 6.92 2.09 -0.56
N GLY A 126 7.02 2.21 0.76
CA GLY A 126 7.50 3.40 1.45
C GLY A 126 6.66 4.64 1.16
N LYS A 127 5.35 4.48 0.98
CA LYS A 127 4.43 5.60 0.72
C LYS A 127 3.89 6.21 2.01
N VAL A 128 3.68 5.40 3.04
CA VAL A 128 3.14 5.83 4.33
C VAL A 128 3.95 5.29 5.48
N ILE A 129 3.94 6.03 6.59
CA ILE A 129 4.29 5.54 7.92
C ILE A 129 2.98 5.21 8.61
N ARG A 130 2.87 3.99 9.13
CA ARG A 130 1.76 3.56 9.96
C ARG A 130 2.21 3.53 11.41
N ASP A 131 1.47 4.21 12.28
CA ASP A 131 1.67 4.13 13.72
C ASP A 131 0.63 3.16 14.30
N SER A 132 1.12 2.01 14.75
CA SER A 132 0.27 0.95 15.32
C SER A 132 -0.35 1.33 16.67
N ALA A 133 0.29 2.22 17.45
CA ALA A 133 -0.20 2.64 18.75
C ALA A 133 -1.34 3.65 18.61
N SER A 134 -1.17 4.63 17.72
CA SER A 134 -2.20 5.65 17.46
C SER A 134 -3.20 5.26 16.36
N LYS A 135 -2.97 4.14 15.67
CA LYS A 135 -3.74 3.68 14.48
C LYS A 135 -3.87 4.78 13.45
N SER A 136 -2.73 5.40 13.12
CA SER A 136 -2.67 6.52 12.19
C SER A 136 -1.77 6.23 10.99
N LEU A 137 -2.01 6.98 9.92
CA LEU A 137 -1.26 6.95 8.67
C LEU A 137 -0.71 8.35 8.38
N ALA A 138 0.57 8.44 8.05
CA ALA A 138 1.24 9.66 7.64
C ALA A 138 1.95 9.48 6.29
N LEU A 139 1.92 10.49 5.42
CA LEU A 139 2.54 10.43 4.11
C LEU A 139 4.06 10.66 4.22
N ILE A 140 4.86 9.71 3.72
CA ILE A 140 6.34 9.77 3.83
C ILE A 140 6.93 10.93 3.03
N SER A 141 6.38 11.18 1.84
CA SER A 141 6.86 12.16 0.87
C SER A 141 5.76 13.13 0.51
N PRO A 142 6.03 14.44 0.46
CA PRO A 142 5.03 15.41 0.08
C PRO A 142 4.56 15.23 -1.37
N PRO A 143 3.33 15.70 -1.69
CA PRO A 143 2.85 15.75 -3.07
C PRO A 143 3.78 16.59 -3.96
N THR A 144 4.19 16.05 -5.10
CA THR A 144 5.12 16.71 -6.04
C THR A 144 4.67 18.10 -6.46
N ARG A 145 3.35 18.31 -6.63
CA ARG A 145 2.78 19.61 -6.99
C ARG A 145 3.06 20.69 -5.94
N LEU A 146 3.05 20.33 -4.66
CA LEU A 146 3.37 21.28 -3.58
C LEU A 146 4.85 21.64 -3.58
N VAL A 147 5.72 20.66 -3.82
CA VAL A 147 7.18 20.88 -3.89
C VAL A 147 7.53 21.86 -5.01
N ILE A 148 6.92 21.69 -6.19
CA ILE A 148 7.13 22.60 -7.32
C ILE A 148 6.64 24.02 -6.98
N ALA A 149 5.46 24.15 -6.36
CA ALA A 149 4.93 25.46 -5.98
C ALA A 149 5.86 26.20 -5.00
N GLU A 150 6.39 25.52 -3.99
CA GLU A 150 7.32 26.11 -3.02
C GLU A 150 8.64 26.55 -3.69
N LEU A 151 9.18 25.73 -4.60
CA LEU A 151 10.39 26.07 -5.37
C LEU A 151 10.17 27.33 -6.22
N VAL A 152 9.05 27.41 -6.94
CA VAL A 152 8.71 28.60 -7.74
C VAL A 152 8.57 29.84 -6.85
N GLN A 153 7.89 29.72 -5.71
CA GLN A 153 7.71 30.83 -4.78
C GLN A 153 9.05 31.33 -4.22
N ARG A 154 9.97 30.41 -3.89
CA ARG A 154 11.33 30.77 -3.45
C ARG A 154 12.11 31.49 -4.54
N ILE A 155 12.07 31.00 -5.78
CA ILE A 155 12.75 31.65 -6.92
C ILE A 155 12.19 33.06 -7.14
N LEU A 156 10.86 33.23 -7.18
CA LEU A 156 10.24 34.54 -7.33
C LEU A 156 10.65 35.49 -6.20
N SER A 157 10.63 35.03 -4.94
CA SER A 157 11.04 35.85 -3.80
C SER A 157 12.52 36.28 -3.84
N PHE A 158 13.38 35.48 -4.48
CA PHE A 158 14.79 35.82 -4.69
C PHE A 158 14.94 36.86 -5.81
N VAL A 159 14.22 36.68 -6.93
CA VAL A 159 14.24 37.62 -8.06
C VAL A 159 13.69 38.99 -7.69
N PHE A 160 12.59 39.06 -6.92
CA PHE A 160 11.98 40.34 -6.50
C PHE A 160 12.65 40.99 -5.28
N ARG A 161 13.68 40.36 -4.68
CA ARG A 161 14.53 40.96 -3.64
C ARG A 161 15.83 41.58 -4.20
N LEU A 162 16.11 41.41 -5.49
CA LEU A 162 17.17 42.06 -6.26
C LEU A 162 16.62 43.32 -6.94
#